data_AF-A0A2G6FGN0-F1
#
_entry.id   AF-A0A2G6FGN0-F1
#
_cell.length_a   1.000
_cell.length_b   1.000
_cell.length_c   1.000
_cell.angle_alpha   90.00
_cell.angle_beta   90.00
_cell.angle_gamma   90.00
#
_symmetry.space_group_name_H-M   'P 1'
#
loop_
_entity.id
_entity.type
_entity.pdbx_description
1 polymer ?
#
loop_
_entity_poly.entity_id
_entity_poly.type
_entity_poly.pdbx_seq_one_letter_code
_entity_poly.pdbx_strand_id
1 'polypeptide(L)' 'MTNKEHKGFTGSLAAAAIPSKLTPLAIIASLLLGLFAIWLLPREEEPQIKVPMIDVMVSQPGASPKEVEQRLTIP' A
#
# COMPACT_ATOMS: atom_id res chain seq x y z
N MET A 1 -47.02 -24.94 19.98
CA MET A 1 -45.83 -25.30 19.17
C MET A 1 -45.09 -24.01 18.80
N THR A 2 -44.16 -23.55 19.63
CA THR A 2 -43.32 -22.38 19.29
C THR A 2 -41.88 -22.83 19.31
N ASN A 3 -41.41 -23.28 18.14
CA ASN A 3 -40.03 -23.64 17.93
C ASN A 3 -39.20 -22.36 18.01
N LYS A 4 -38.39 -22.21 19.06
CA LYS A 4 -37.38 -21.14 19.12
C LYS A 4 -36.28 -21.53 18.14
N GLU A 5 -36.39 -21.03 16.92
CA GLU A 5 -35.29 -21.09 15.95
C GLU A 5 -34.06 -20.43 16.58
N HIS A 6 -33.05 -21.24 16.90
CA HIS A 6 -31.75 -20.75 17.33
C HIS A 6 -31.10 -20.04 16.14
N LYS A 7 -31.29 -18.73 16.06
CA LYS A 7 -30.57 -17.89 15.10
C LYS A 7 -29.09 -18.01 15.41
N GLY A 8 -28.35 -18.70 14.53
CA GLY A 8 -26.89 -18.76 14.59
C GLY A 8 -26.28 -17.35 14.49
N PHE A 9 -24.96 -17.23 14.68
CA PHE A 9 -24.27 -15.93 14.73
C PHE A 9 -24.64 -14.99 13.57
N THR A 10 -24.59 -15.49 12.33
CA THR A 10 -24.99 -14.74 11.12
C THR A 10 -26.46 -14.34 11.13
N GLY A 11 -27.35 -15.20 11.63
CA GLY A 11 -28.78 -14.92 11.75
C GLY A 11 -29.11 -13.87 12.81
N SER A 12 -28.34 -13.84 13.90
CA SER A 12 -28.43 -12.78 14.92
C SER A 12 -27.95 -11.44 14.37
N LEU A 13 -26.85 -11.43 13.60
CA LEU A 13 -26.34 -10.22 12.97
C LEU A 13 -27.30 -9.66 11.92
N ALA A 14 -27.85 -10.53 11.06
CA ALA A 14 -28.84 -10.16 10.07
C ALA A 14 -30.13 -9.61 10.72
N ALA A 15 -30.58 -10.22 11.82
CA ALA A 15 -31.76 -9.75 12.55
C ALA A 15 -31.57 -8.33 13.13
N ALA A 16 -30.34 -7.94 13.49
CA ALA A 16 -30.02 -6.58 13.91
C ALA A 16 -29.86 -5.61 12.72
N ALA A 17 -29.32 -6.08 11.60
CA ALA A 17 -29.03 -5.24 10.43
C ALA A 17 -30.26 -4.95 9.53
N ILE A 18 -31.16 -5.92 9.34
CA ILE A 18 -32.31 -5.80 8.43
C ILE A 18 -33.30 -4.67 8.80
N PRO A 19 -33.77 -4.54 10.05
CA PRO A 19 -34.71 -3.48 10.41
C PRO A 19 -34.04 -2.12 10.64
N SER A 20 -32.70 -2.05 10.61
CA SER A 20 -31.96 -0.86 10.99
C SER A 20 -31.87 0.16 9.85
N LYS A 21 -32.32 1.38 10.12
CA LYS A 21 -32.12 2.55 9.24
C LYS A 21 -30.65 2.98 9.13
N LEU A 22 -29.80 2.50 10.05
CA LEU A 22 -28.36 2.78 10.02
C LEU A 22 -27.64 1.93 8.97
N THR A 23 -28.16 0.75 8.62
CA THR A 23 -27.55 -0.12 7.59
C THR A 23 -27.42 0.56 6.23
N PRO A 24 -28.48 1.15 5.63
CA PRO A 24 -28.35 1.89 4.38
C PRO A 24 -27.43 3.12 4.51
N LEU A 25 -27.45 3.82 5.65
CA LEU A 25 -26.56 4.94 5.90
C LEU A 25 -25.08 4.51 5.92
N ALA A 26 -24.77 3.38 6.55
CA ALA A 26 -23.43 2.81 6.60
C ALA A 26 -22.94 2.36 5.22
N ILE A 27 -23.84 1.81 4.39
CA ILE A 27 -23.54 1.46 3.00
C ILE A 27 -23.19 2.73 2.20
N ILE A 28 -23.99 3.79 2.33
CA ILE A 28 -23.71 5.05 1.64
C ILE A 28 -22.38 5.64 2.12
N ALA A 29 -22.14 5.64 3.43
CA ALA A 29 -20.89 6.13 4.00
C ALA A 29 -19.67 5.34 3.51
N SER A 30 -19.75 4.00 3.44
CA SER A 30 -18.65 3.17 2.94
C SER A 30 -18.38 3.40 1.45
N LEU A 31 -19.42 3.58 0.65
CA LEU A 31 -19.28 3.95 -0.76
C LEU A 31 -18.62 5.33 -0.92
N LEU A 32 -19.05 6.33 -0.14
CA LEU A 32 -18.44 7.66 -0.17
C LEU A 32 -16.97 7.64 0.25
N LEU A 33 -16.63 6.86 1.28
CA LEU A 33 -15.24 6.67 1.71
C LEU A 33 -14.41 5.99 0.61
N GLY A 34 -14.95 4.99 -0.09
CA GLY A 34 -14.27 4.35 -1.21
C GLY A 34 -14.03 5.31 -2.39
N LEU A 35 -15.03 6.12 -2.75
CA LEU A 35 -14.88 7.15 -3.78
C LEU A 35 -13.86 8.21 -3.37
N PHE A 36 -13.88 8.63 -2.11
CA PHE A 36 -12.90 9.57 -1.57
C PHE A 36 -11.48 9.00 -1.62
N ALA A 37 -11.30 7.73 -1.28
CA ALA A 37 -10.01 7.05 -1.37
C ALA A 37 -9.47 7.02 -2.81
N ILE A 38 -10.32 6.69 -3.79
CA ILE A 38 -9.93 6.71 -5.21
C ILE A 38 -9.54 8.12 -5.65
N TRP A 39 -10.27 9.15 -5.20
CA TRP A 39 -9.99 10.53 -5.56
C TRP A 39 -8.69 11.06 -4.95
N LEU A 40 -8.38 10.66 -3.71
CA LEU A 40 -7.20 11.13 -2.99
C LEU A 40 -5.93 10.34 -3.33
N LEU A 41 -6.06 9.09 -3.77
CA LEU A 41 -4.91 8.22 -4.06
C LEU A 41 -4.12 8.80 -5.26
N PRO A 42 -2.85 9.23 -5.06
CA PRO A 42 -2.04 9.73 -6.16
C PRO A 42 -1.76 8.61 -7.15
N ARG A 43 -1.93 8.92 -8.43
CA ARG A 43 -1.63 7.99 -9.53
C ARG A 43 -0.21 8.28 -10.01
N GLU A 44 0.68 7.31 -9.85
CA GLU A 44 2.02 7.33 -10.47
C GLU A 44 1.93 6.49 -11.75
N GLU A 45 2.02 7.13 -12.92
CA GLU A 45 1.94 6.41 -14.22
C GLU A 45 3.20 5.59 -14.51
N GLU A 46 4.34 6.09 -14.03
CA GLU A 46 5.60 5.37 -14.01
C GLU A 46 5.94 5.10 -12.55
N PRO A 47 5.87 3.85 -12.08
CA PRO A 47 6.33 3.55 -10.72
C PRO A 47 7.76 4.05 -10.61
N GLN A 48 8.04 4.92 -9.63
CA GLN A 48 9.35 5.52 -9.49
C GLN A 48 10.38 4.43 -9.16
N ILE A 49 11.04 3.89 -10.19
CA ILE A 49 12.15 2.94 -10.05
C ILE A 49 13.39 3.76 -9.67
N LYS A 50 13.52 4.05 -8.37
CA LYS A 50 14.73 4.64 -7.81
C LYS A 50 15.77 3.53 -7.68
N VAL A 51 16.59 3.35 -8.71
CA VAL A 51 17.77 2.49 -8.60
C VAL A 51 18.72 3.14 -7.60
N PRO A 52 19.04 2.47 -6.48
CA PRO A 52 20.00 3.01 -5.52
C PRO A 52 21.39 2.98 -6.17
N MET A 53 21.85 4.13 -6.66
CA MET A 53 23.18 4.31 -7.22
C MET A 53 24.02 5.11 -6.23
N ILE A 54 25.25 4.64 -6.00
CA ILE A 54 26.24 5.34 -5.20
C ILE A 54 27.45 5.55 -6.10
N ASP A 55 27.73 6.80 -6.41
CA ASP A 55 28.93 7.17 -7.16
C ASP A 55 30.09 7.42 -6.17
N VAL A 56 31.13 6.60 -6.26
CA VAL A 56 32.37 6.78 -5.48
C VAL A 56 33.42 7.41 -6.38
N MET A 57 33.60 8.72 -6.28
CA MET A 57 34.61 9.46 -7.03
C MET A 57 35.89 9.57 -6.20
N VAL A 58 37.00 9.06 -6.73
CA VAL A 58 38.33 9.17 -6.11
C VAL A 58 39.31 9.80 -7.10
N SER A 59 40.08 10.80 -6.65
CA SER A 59 41.08 11.50 -7.47
C SER A 59 42.50 11.13 -7.04
N GLN A 60 43.34 10.70 -7.98
CA GLN A 60 44.77 10.43 -7.75
C GLN A 60 45.63 11.11 -8.82
N PRO A 61 45.87 12.43 -8.70
CA PRO A 61 46.61 13.18 -9.70
C PRO A 61 48.07 12.70 -9.78
N GLY A 62 48.56 12.51 -11.01
CA GLY A 62 49.94 12.07 -11.28
C GLY A 62 50.16 10.55 -11.32
N ALA A 63 49.15 9.74 -11.02
CA ALA A 63 49.24 8.28 -11.17
C ALA A 63 48.95 7.83 -12.61
N SER A 64 49.64 6.78 -13.05
CA SER A 64 49.36 6.15 -14.34
C SER A 64 48.00 5.42 -14.32
N PRO A 65 47.31 5.26 -15.47
CA PRO A 65 46.05 4.53 -15.53
C PRO A 65 46.11 3.12 -14.91
N LYS A 66 47.25 2.44 -15.08
CA LYS A 66 47.49 1.10 -14.55
C LYS A 66 47.59 1.07 -13.01
N GLU A 67 48.15 2.11 -12.40
CA GLU A 67 48.22 2.21 -10.94
C GLU A 67 46.87 2.56 -10.31
N VAL A 68 46.06 3.39 -10.97
CA VAL A 68 44.70 3.72 -10.52
C VAL A 68 43.82 2.47 -10.50
N GLU A 69 43.86 1.67 -11.56
CA GLU A 69 43.11 0.41 -11.63
C GLU A 69 43.51 -0.57 -10.52
N GLN A 70 44.81 -0.79 -10.31
CA GLN A 70 45.32 -1.76 -9.34
C GLN A 70 45.20 -1.34 -7.87
N ARG A 71 45.11 -0.04 -7.57
CA ARG A 71 45.13 0.46 -6.18
C ARG A 71 43.83 1.08 -5.71
N LEU A 72 42.94 1.47 -6.64
CA LEU A 72 41.70 2.19 -6.31
C LEU A 72 40.44 1.45 -6.75
N THR A 73 40.48 0.73 -7.87
CA THR A 73 39.28 0.04 -8.41
C THR A 73 39.19 -1.42 -7.97
N ILE A 74 40.34 -2.11 -7.87
CA ILE A 74 40.41 -3.52 -7.47
C ILE A 74 40.81 -3.57 -5.98
N PRO A 75 40.08 -4.31 -5.12
CA PRO A 75 40.43 -4.46 -3.71
C PRO A 75 41.72 -5.25 -3.49
#